data_AF-A0A0M3JR79-F1
#
_entry.id   AF-A0A0M3JR79-F1
#
_cell.length_a   1.000
_cell.length_b   1.000
_cell.length_c   1.000
_cell.angle_alpha   90.00
_cell.angle_beta   90.00
_cell.angle_gamma   90.00
#
_symmetry.space_group_name_H-M   'P 1'
#
loop_
_entity.id
_entity.type
_entity.pdbx_description
1 polymer ?
#
loop_
_entity_poly.entity_id
_entity_poly.type
_entity_poly.pdbx_seq_one_letter_code
_entity_poly.pdbx_strand_id
1 'polypeptide(L)'
;MALGGLILLVVNETNTSGSNRTEAHHDFSERKIRLIFGAFALLSLLSNVTFFLLPKRKPENALEDNSDVERGFWDTLAFTFKAFASPKLWLLSFSWMYLGLSTAFYLGPYPTALIFTESLTEHTTLIPFYACSIGFGEIICGLIISYGSNKFRNFARLPTITIAIVTHLITFLLILLSTPRESSLRPTKQPALLIQPKQV
;
A
#
# COMPACT_ATOMS: atom_id res chain seq x y z
N MET A 1 1.09 0.07 -5.66
CA MET A 1 -0.25 -0.52 -5.50
C MET A 1 -1.21 -0.09 -6.62
N ALA A 2 -1.35 1.21 -6.90
CA ALA A 2 -2.28 1.75 -7.90
C ALA A 2 -2.14 1.16 -9.32
N LEU A 3 -0.92 1.15 -9.89
CA LEU A 3 -0.66 0.61 -11.23
C LEU A 3 -0.93 -0.90 -11.31
N GLY A 4 -0.59 -1.67 -10.28
CA GLY A 4 -0.87 -3.12 -10.23
C GLY A 4 -2.37 -3.41 -10.20
N GLY A 5 -3.15 -2.63 -9.43
CA GLY A 5 -4.61 -2.70 -9.43
C GLY A 5 -5.22 -2.31 -10.78
N LEU A 6 -4.71 -1.25 -11.42
CA LEU A 6 -5.16 -0.79 -12.74
C LEU A 6 -4.90 -1.84 -13.82
N ILE A 7 -3.74 -2.51 -13.79
CA ILE A 7 -3.41 -3.61 -14.71
C ILE A 7 -4.40 -4.76 -14.52
N LEU A 8 -4.70 -5.14 -13.27
CA LEU A 8 -5.71 -6.18 -13.01
C LEU A 8 -7.11 -5.77 -13.48
N LEU A 9 -7.48 -4.50 -13.35
CA LEU A 9 -8.77 -3.98 -13.80
C LEU A 9 -8.86 -3.97 -15.34
N VAL A 10 -7.82 -3.53 -16.04
CA VAL A 10 -7.75 -3.58 -17.51
C VAL A 10 -7.77 -5.02 -18.03
N VAL A 11 -7.09 -5.96 -17.35
CA VAL A 11 -7.14 -7.39 -17.67
C VAL A 11 -8.53 -7.98 -17.41
N ASN A 12 -9.26 -7.45 -16.43
CA ASN A 12 -10.64 -7.84 -16.14
C ASN A 12 -11.63 -7.28 -17.18
N GLU A 13 -11.53 -6.00 -17.54
CA GLU A 13 -12.38 -5.35 -18.56
C GLU A 13 -12.18 -5.93 -19.96
N THR A 14 -10.93 -6.21 -20.35
CA THR A 14 -10.63 -6.84 -21.66
C THR A 14 -11.22 -8.24 -21.81
N ASN A 15 -11.61 -8.91 -20.72
CA ASN A 15 -12.33 -10.18 -20.74
C ASN A 15 -13.85 -10.01 -20.81
N THR A 16 -14.42 -8.94 -20.25
CA THR A 16 -15.87 -8.69 -20.28
C THR A 16 -16.39 -8.47 -21.70
N SER A 17 -15.55 -7.95 -22.60
CA SER A 17 -15.91 -7.80 -24.02
C SER A 17 -15.81 -9.08 -24.85
N GLY A 18 -15.36 -10.21 -24.28
CA GLY A 18 -14.94 -11.39 -25.06
C GLY A 18 -15.55 -12.76 -24.71
N SER A 19 -16.30 -12.95 -23.62
CA SER A 19 -16.79 -14.30 -23.29
C SER A 19 -18.17 -14.31 -22.64
N ASN A 20 -19.10 -15.00 -23.32
CA ASN A 20 -20.37 -15.45 -22.76
C ASN A 20 -20.15 -16.22 -21.45
N ARG A 21 -21.10 -16.03 -20.53
CA ARG A 21 -21.22 -16.71 -19.24
C ARG A 21 -21.20 -18.23 -19.42
N THR A 22 -20.22 -18.92 -18.83
CA THR A 22 -20.41 -20.30 -18.37
C THR A 22 -19.37 -20.64 -17.30
N GLU A 23 -19.86 -20.77 -16.07
CA GLU A 23 -19.48 -21.76 -15.04
C GLU A 23 -17.99 -21.94 -14.67
N ALA A 24 -17.67 -21.46 -13.46
CA ALA A 24 -16.96 -22.18 -12.40
C ALA A 24 -15.83 -23.17 -12.79
N HIS A 25 -14.61 -22.66 -12.95
CA HIS A 25 -13.41 -23.24 -12.33
C HIS A 25 -12.23 -22.26 -12.50
N HIS A 26 -11.52 -21.99 -11.40
CA HIS A 26 -10.37 -21.06 -11.30
C HIS A 26 -9.11 -21.60 -12.00
N ASP A 27 -9.17 -21.84 -13.31
CA ASP A 27 -7.95 -21.98 -14.09
C ASP A 27 -7.50 -20.59 -14.55
N PHE A 28 -6.52 -20.04 -13.83
CA PHE A 28 -5.76 -18.90 -14.31
C PHE A 28 -5.03 -19.34 -15.59
N SER A 29 -5.68 -19.13 -16.74
CA SER A 29 -5.11 -19.42 -18.06
C SER A 29 -3.68 -18.88 -18.14
N GLU A 30 -2.73 -19.72 -18.58
CA GLU A 30 -1.31 -19.37 -18.69
C GLU A 30 -1.06 -18.08 -19.49
N ARG A 31 -2.00 -17.71 -20.39
CA ARG A 31 -1.95 -16.45 -21.12
C ARG A 31 -2.17 -15.25 -20.20
N LYS A 32 -3.10 -15.33 -19.24
CA LYS A 32 -3.35 -14.29 -18.23
C LYS A 32 -2.11 -14.08 -17.35
N ILE A 33 -1.51 -15.18 -16.89
CA ILE A 33 -0.29 -15.17 -16.08
C ILE A 33 0.85 -14.50 -16.87
N ARG A 34 1.10 -14.94 -18.10
CA ARG A 34 2.15 -14.36 -18.96
C ARG A 34 1.97 -12.86 -19.23
N LEU A 35 0.73 -12.40 -19.44
CA LEU A 35 0.45 -10.97 -19.64
C LEU A 35 0.73 -10.13 -18.39
N ILE A 36 0.29 -10.60 -17.22
CA ILE A 36 0.52 -9.90 -15.95
C ILE A 36 2.03 -9.81 -15.64
N PHE A 37 2.74 -10.95 -15.72
CA PHE A 37 4.17 -10.99 -15.47
C PHE A 37 4.96 -10.19 -16.52
N GLY A 38 4.57 -10.24 -17.79
CA GLY A 38 5.19 -9.46 -18.86
C GLY A 38 5.01 -7.95 -18.66
N ALA A 39 3.81 -7.50 -18.29
CA ALA A 39 3.55 -6.09 -17.99
C ALA A 39 4.38 -5.59 -16.80
N PHE A 40 4.47 -6.38 -15.72
CA PHE A 40 5.31 -6.04 -14.57
C PHE A 40 6.80 -6.00 -14.92
N ALA A 41 7.30 -6.92 -15.75
CA ALA A 41 8.68 -6.93 -16.19
C ALA A 41 9.03 -5.68 -17.03
N LEU A 42 8.15 -5.29 -17.96
CA LEU A 42 8.34 -4.07 -18.75
C LEU A 42 8.34 -2.80 -17.89
N LEU A 43 7.42 -2.70 -16.93
CA LEU A 43 7.39 -1.58 -15.99
C LEU A 43 8.65 -1.52 -15.12
N SER A 44 9.16 -2.67 -14.68
CA SER A 44 10.41 -2.74 -13.92
C SER A 44 11.61 -2.27 -14.74
N LEU A 45 11.71 -2.70 -16.01
CA LEU A 45 12.75 -2.23 -16.93
C LEU A 45 12.66 -0.72 -17.16
N LEU A 46 11.45 -0.21 -17.41
CA LEU A 46 11.24 1.22 -17.63
C LEU A 46 11.60 2.06 -16.39
N SER A 47 11.28 1.56 -15.19
CA SER A 47 11.65 2.20 -13.92
C SER A 47 13.18 2.30 -13.78
N ASN A 48 13.90 1.21 -14.04
CA ASN A 48 15.36 1.19 -13.97
C ASN A 48 16.00 2.15 -14.98
N VAL A 49 15.48 2.18 -16.22
CA VAL A 49 15.95 3.12 -17.25
C VAL A 49 15.69 4.57 -16.82
N THR A 50 14.52 4.86 -16.26
CA THR A 50 14.18 6.21 -15.75
C THR A 50 15.12 6.62 -14.61
N PHE A 51 15.42 5.70 -13.69
CA PHE A 51 16.36 5.97 -12.59
C PHE A 51 17.78 6.20 -13.10
N PHE A 52 18.18 5.51 -14.17
CA PHE A 52 19.47 5.70 -14.82
C PHE A 52 19.57 7.05 -15.55
N LEU A 53 18.48 7.52 -16.17
CA LEU A 53 18.42 8.83 -16.85
C LEU A 53 18.27 10.00 -15.88
N LEU A 54 17.93 9.75 -14.60
CA LEU A 54 17.68 10.82 -13.64
C LEU A 54 19.01 11.51 -13.28
N PRO A 55 19.16 12.83 -13.53
CA PRO A 55 20.38 13.56 -13.20
C PRO A 55 20.63 13.53 -11.69
N LYS A 56 21.88 13.24 -11.29
CA LYS A 56 22.30 13.29 -9.88
C LYS A 56 22.35 14.75 -9.41
N ARG A 57 21.21 15.30 -9.01
CA ARG A 57 21.14 16.64 -8.41
C ARG A 57 21.40 16.51 -6.92
N LYS A 58 22.56 16.97 -6.45
CA LYS A 58 22.79 17.18 -5.01
C LYS A 58 21.92 18.37 -4.56
N PRO A 59 21.07 18.21 -3.54
CA PRO A 59 20.30 19.34 -3.03
C PRO A 59 21.25 20.36 -2.37
N GLU A 60 21.07 21.64 -2.68
CA GLU A 60 21.90 22.77 -2.19
C GLU A 60 21.82 22.95 -0.66
N ASN A 61 20.86 22.28 -0.01
CA ASN A 61 20.69 22.18 1.45
C ASN A 61 20.79 20.74 1.94
N ALA A 62 21.69 19.92 1.36
CA ALA A 62 21.99 18.62 1.92
C ALA A 62 22.56 18.79 3.33
N LEU A 63 22.00 18.11 4.32
CA LEU A 63 22.52 18.01 5.69
C LEU A 63 23.84 17.22 5.77
N GLU A 64 24.44 16.89 4.62
CA GLU A 64 25.84 16.49 4.54
C GLU A 64 26.67 17.71 4.90
N ASP A 65 27.04 17.77 6.18
CA ASP A 65 28.11 18.61 6.68
C ASP A 65 29.27 18.61 5.68
N ASN A 66 29.76 19.79 5.30
CA ASN A 66 30.86 19.99 4.34
C ASN A 66 32.21 19.42 4.84
N SER A 67 32.19 18.53 5.83
CA SER A 67 33.31 17.72 6.23
C SER A 67 33.25 16.41 5.45
N ASP A 68 33.76 16.46 4.21
CA ASP A 68 34.24 15.28 3.48
C ASP A 68 35.42 14.66 4.26
N VAL A 69 35.15 14.13 5.45
CA VAL A 69 36.03 13.17 6.09
C VAL A 69 35.67 11.86 5.41
N GLU A 70 36.56 11.35 4.56
CA GLU A 70 36.52 9.97 4.08
C GLU A 70 36.55 9.05 5.31
N ARG A 71 35.38 8.78 5.89
CA ARG A 71 35.25 7.83 6.98
C ARG A 71 35.44 6.44 6.39
N GLY A 72 36.34 5.66 6.97
CA GLY A 72 36.46 4.26 6.61
C GLY A 72 35.11 3.54 6.75
N PHE A 73 34.93 2.43 6.04
CA PHE A 73 33.71 1.62 6.12
C PHE A 73 33.34 1.31 7.58
N TRP A 74 34.32 0.94 8.39
CA TRP A 74 34.15 0.62 9.80
C TRP A 74 33.77 1.83 10.66
N ASP A 75 34.31 3.01 10.38
CA ASP A 75 33.97 4.23 11.10
C ASP A 75 32.55 4.69 10.78
N THR A 76 32.14 4.56 9.52
CA THR A 76 30.76 4.83 9.09
C THR A 76 29.80 3.83 9.73
N LEU A 77 30.15 2.55 9.73
CA LEU A 77 29.35 1.49 10.35
C LEU A 77 29.20 1.71 11.86
N ALA A 78 30.30 2.02 12.57
CA ALA A 78 30.29 2.33 13.99
C ALA A 78 29.46 3.60 14.27
N PHE A 79 29.55 4.61 13.42
CA PHE A 79 28.72 5.82 13.51
C PHE A 79 27.24 5.51 13.32
N THR A 80 26.86 4.64 12.38
CA THR A 80 25.48 4.18 12.20
C THR A 80 24.96 3.46 13.45
N PHE A 81 25.74 2.56 14.05
CA PHE A 81 25.36 1.90 15.30
C PHE A 81 25.24 2.88 16.48
N LYS A 82 26.13 3.88 16.57
CA LYS A 82 26.05 4.93 17.58
C LYS A 82 24.81 5.81 17.39
N ALA A 83 24.44 6.12 16.14
CA ALA A 83 23.21 6.81 15.81
C ALA A 83 21.97 5.95 16.17
N PHE A 84 22.06 4.64 15.99
CA PHE A 84 21.02 3.69 16.36
C PHE A 84 20.73 3.68 17.87
N ALA A 85 21.77 3.82 18.69
CA ALA A 85 21.65 3.91 20.15
C ALA A 85 21.11 5.27 20.65
N SER A 86 20.79 6.22 19.77
CA SER A 86 20.28 7.52 20.19
C SER A 86 18.83 7.42 20.72
N PRO A 87 18.49 8.09 21.84
CA PRO A 87 17.17 7.97 22.46
C PRO A 87 16.04 8.52 21.58
N LYS A 88 16.34 9.48 20.70
CA LYS A 88 15.39 10.01 19.72
C LYS A 88 15.00 8.96 18.68
N LEU A 89 15.94 8.11 18.27
CA LEU A 89 15.68 7.04 17.30
C LEU A 89 14.88 5.91 17.92
N TRP A 90 15.08 5.61 19.21
CA TRP A 90 14.25 4.64 19.94
C TRP A 90 12.78 5.07 20.02
N LEU A 91 12.51 6.34 20.27
CA LEU A 91 11.15 6.88 20.26
C LEU A 91 10.50 6.77 18.86
N LEU A 92 11.29 6.99 17.81
CA LEU A 92 10.85 6.82 16.42
C LEU A 92 10.64 5.35 16.04
N SER A 93 11.47 4.45 16.57
CA SER A 93 11.40 3.00 16.32
C SER A 93 10.04 2.43 16.70
N PHE A 94 9.47 2.85 17.83
CA PHE A 94 8.12 2.43 18.22
C PHE A 94 7.06 2.87 17.22
N SER A 95 7.18 4.08 16.66
CA SER A 95 6.28 4.59 15.61
C SER A 95 6.42 3.78 14.31
N TRP A 96 7.65 3.43 13.91
CA TRP A 96 7.88 2.57 12.75
C TRP A 96 7.39 1.14 12.95
N MET A 97 7.52 0.60 14.15
CA MET A 97 6.96 -0.71 14.48
C MET A 97 5.44 -0.73 14.37
N TYR A 98 4.76 0.29 14.90
CA TYR A 98 3.31 0.46 14.73
C TYR A 98 2.91 0.59 13.26
N LEU A 99 3.64 1.40 12.48
CA LEU A 99 3.40 1.56 11.06
C LEU A 99 3.55 0.22 10.32
N GLY A 100 4.63 -0.52 10.60
CA GLY A 100 4.89 -1.84 10.00
C GLY A 100 3.81 -2.87 10.33
N LEU A 101 3.38 -2.95 11.60
CA LEU A 101 2.27 -3.82 12.02
C LEU A 101 0.97 -3.46 11.31
N SER A 102 0.65 -2.17 11.22
CA SER A 102 -0.55 -1.68 10.56
C SER A 102 -0.52 -2.00 9.07
N THR A 103 0.59 -1.74 8.38
CA THR A 103 0.77 -2.07 6.96
C THR A 103 0.68 -3.58 6.71
N ALA A 104 1.27 -4.41 7.57
CA ALA A 104 1.16 -5.87 7.47
C ALA A 104 -0.29 -6.34 7.58
N PHE A 105 -1.08 -5.73 8.47
CA PHE A 105 -2.50 -6.01 8.61
C PHE A 105 -3.30 -5.68 7.33
N TYR A 106 -3.05 -4.51 6.72
CA TYR A 106 -3.72 -4.10 5.48
C TYR A 106 -3.33 -4.95 4.27
N LEU A 107 -2.09 -5.43 4.19
CA LEU A 107 -1.64 -6.21 3.03
C LEU A 107 -2.00 -7.70 3.11
N GLY A 108 -2.16 -8.27 4.31
CA GLY A 108 -2.33 -9.72 4.49
C GLY A 108 -3.71 -10.10 5.05
N PRO A 109 -3.90 -10.00 6.37
CA PRO A 109 -5.12 -10.46 7.03
C PRO A 109 -6.41 -9.86 6.47
N TYR A 110 -6.44 -8.56 6.20
CA TYR A 110 -7.65 -7.88 5.76
C TYR A 110 -8.15 -8.31 4.36
N PRO A 111 -7.35 -8.28 3.28
CA PRO A 111 -7.79 -8.76 1.97
C PRO A 111 -8.12 -10.26 1.99
N THR A 112 -7.42 -11.05 2.81
CA THR A 112 -7.71 -12.48 2.98
C THR A 112 -9.08 -12.71 3.62
N ALA A 113 -9.43 -11.94 4.65
CA ALA A 113 -10.74 -11.96 5.29
C ALA A 113 -11.88 -11.57 4.33
N LEU A 114 -11.62 -10.62 3.42
CA LEU A 114 -12.57 -10.25 2.35
C LEU A 114 -12.78 -11.39 1.35
N ILE A 115 -11.72 -12.12 0.98
CA ILE A 115 -11.80 -13.27 0.04
C ILE A 115 -12.58 -14.44 0.65
N PHE A 116 -12.40 -14.71 1.94
CA PHE A 116 -13.06 -15.82 2.65
C PHE A 116 -14.51 -15.55 3.07
N THR A 117 -15.01 -14.34 2.84
CA THR A 117 -16.41 -13.99 3.13
C THR A 117 -17.27 -14.32 1.91
N GLU A 118 -18.07 -15.39 2.00
CA GLU A 118 -18.84 -15.98 0.88
C GLU A 118 -19.83 -15.00 0.24
N SER A 119 -20.38 -14.05 1.01
CA SER A 119 -21.26 -12.97 0.50
C SER A 119 -20.54 -11.88 -0.30
N LEU A 120 -19.21 -11.83 -0.24
CA LEU A 120 -18.37 -10.88 -0.98
C LEU A 120 -17.64 -11.57 -2.15
N THR A 121 -17.43 -12.89 -2.09
CA THR A 121 -16.82 -13.70 -3.15
C THR A 121 -17.63 -13.70 -4.46
N GLU A 122 -18.95 -13.47 -4.39
CA GLU A 122 -19.82 -13.35 -5.57
C GLU A 122 -19.38 -12.18 -6.49
N HIS A 123 -18.69 -11.18 -5.95
CA HIS A 123 -18.12 -10.06 -6.69
C HIS A 123 -16.60 -10.19 -6.84
N THR A 124 -16.14 -10.93 -7.85
CA THR A 124 -14.70 -11.11 -8.20
C THR A 124 -13.95 -9.79 -8.43
N THR A 125 -14.66 -8.69 -8.69
CA THR A 125 -14.09 -7.34 -8.90
C THR A 125 -13.72 -6.61 -7.60
N LEU A 126 -14.11 -7.12 -6.44
CA LEU A 126 -13.93 -6.44 -5.15
C LEU A 126 -12.45 -6.30 -4.75
N ILE A 127 -11.64 -7.36 -4.96
CA ILE A 127 -10.22 -7.37 -4.58
C ILE A 127 -9.38 -6.43 -5.47
N PRO A 128 -9.53 -6.44 -6.81
CA PRO A 128 -8.91 -5.43 -7.68
C PRO A 128 -9.31 -4.00 -7.30
N PHE A 129 -10.58 -3.78 -6.94
CA PHE A 129 -11.07 -2.45 -6.54
C PHE A 129 -10.47 -1.99 -5.20
N TYR A 130 -10.33 -2.90 -4.23
CA TYR A 130 -9.62 -2.64 -2.97
C TYR A 130 -8.16 -2.22 -3.22
N ALA A 131 -7.43 -2.98 -4.05
CA ALA A 131 -6.04 -2.66 -4.39
C ALA A 131 -5.91 -1.31 -5.13
N CYS A 132 -6.85 -0.98 -6.02
CA CYS A 132 -6.91 0.33 -6.68
C CYS A 132 -7.17 1.45 -5.67
N SER A 133 -8.13 1.24 -4.75
CA SER A 133 -8.53 2.24 -3.76
C SER A 133 -7.39 2.61 -2.81
N ILE A 134 -6.61 1.62 -2.35
CA ILE A 134 -5.39 1.87 -1.57
C ILE A 134 -4.41 2.72 -2.37
N GLY A 135 -4.16 2.34 -3.63
CA GLY A 135 -3.23 3.05 -4.50
C GLY A 135 -3.63 4.51 -4.76
N PHE A 136 -4.92 4.77 -5.01
CA PHE A 136 -5.42 6.13 -5.15
C PHE A 136 -5.31 6.92 -3.84
N GLY A 137 -5.60 6.29 -2.70
CA GLY A 137 -5.43 6.90 -1.38
C GLY A 137 -4.00 7.34 -1.11
N GLU A 138 -3.01 6.53 -1.46
CA GLU A 138 -1.58 6.86 -1.34
C GLU A 138 -1.21 8.11 -2.18
N ILE A 139 -1.65 8.16 -3.44
CA ILE A 139 -1.36 9.27 -4.35
C ILE A 139 -2.01 10.56 -3.83
N ILE A 140 -3.29 10.51 -3.48
CA ILE A 140 -4.04 11.67 -2.97
C ILE A 140 -3.43 12.19 -1.67
N CYS A 141 -3.08 11.30 -0.74
CA CYS A 141 -2.43 11.66 0.51
C CYS A 141 -1.07 12.33 0.27
N GLY A 142 -0.26 11.77 -0.64
CA GLY A 142 1.03 12.36 -1.04
C GLY A 142 0.88 13.78 -1.61
N LEU A 143 -0.11 13.99 -2.47
CA LEU A 143 -0.40 15.31 -3.04
C LEU A 143 -0.86 16.32 -1.97
N ILE A 144 -1.76 15.91 -1.07
CA ILE A 144 -2.25 16.76 0.03
C ILE A 144 -1.09 17.19 0.94
N ILE A 145 -0.23 16.24 1.33
CA ILE A 145 0.93 16.51 2.18
C ILE A 145 1.93 17.41 1.45
N SER A 146 2.24 17.12 0.18
CA SER A 146 3.18 17.94 -0.61
C SER A 146 2.69 19.37 -0.79
N TYR A 147 1.41 19.57 -1.10
CA TYR A 147 0.83 20.89 -1.24
C TYR A 147 0.73 21.62 0.11
N GLY A 148 0.29 20.93 1.16
CA GLY A 148 0.19 21.47 2.52
C GLY A 148 1.55 21.87 3.09
N SER A 149 2.61 21.09 2.81
CA SER A 149 3.97 21.39 3.26
C SER A 149 4.56 22.63 2.59
N ASN A 150 4.21 22.92 1.33
CA ASN A 150 4.65 24.14 0.66
C ASN A 150 3.87 25.38 1.12
N LYS A 151 2.62 25.22 1.52
CA LYS A 151 1.73 26.34 1.88
C LYS A 151 1.89 26.80 3.34
N PHE A 152 2.21 25.89 4.26
CA PHE A 152 2.24 26.18 5.70
C PHE A 152 3.57 25.73 6.34
N ARG A 153 4.27 26.68 6.97
CA ARG A 153 5.51 26.41 7.72
C ARG A 153 5.19 25.50 8.92
N ASN A 154 5.87 24.36 9.03
CA ASN A 154 5.66 23.28 10.03
C ASN A 154 4.43 22.37 9.86
N PHE A 155 3.75 22.39 8.70
CA PHE A 155 2.59 21.51 8.45
C PHE A 155 2.96 20.02 8.42
N ALA A 156 4.18 19.67 8.05
CA ALA A 156 4.61 18.27 8.00
C ALA A 156 4.76 17.59 9.37
N ARG A 157 4.74 18.35 10.50
CA ARG A 157 5.09 17.80 11.82
C ARG A 157 3.86 17.40 12.65
N LEU A 158 3.08 18.36 13.13
CA LEU A 158 1.94 18.07 14.02
C LEU A 158 0.65 17.77 13.25
N PRO A 159 0.21 18.57 12.26
CA PRO A 159 -1.10 18.36 11.66
C PRO A 159 -1.14 17.10 10.78
N THR A 160 -0.04 16.72 10.13
CA THR A 160 0.05 15.43 9.41
C THR A 160 -0.16 14.23 10.35
N ILE A 161 0.44 14.26 11.55
CA ILE A 161 0.27 13.18 12.54
C ILE A 161 -1.19 13.13 13.03
N THR A 162 -1.81 14.27 13.29
CA THR A 162 -3.21 14.31 13.72
C THR A 162 -4.16 13.76 12.66
N ILE A 163 -3.99 14.16 11.39
CA ILE A 163 -4.78 13.64 10.28
C ILE A 163 -4.59 12.12 10.17
N ALA A 164 -3.35 11.64 10.27
CA ALA A 164 -3.07 10.21 10.21
C ALA A 164 -3.78 9.43 11.33
N ILE A 165 -3.76 9.93 12.58
CA ILE A 165 -4.44 9.29 13.71
C ILE A 165 -5.96 9.24 13.49
N VAL A 166 -6.58 10.35 13.10
CA VAL A 166 -8.03 10.41 12.84
C VAL A 166 -8.42 9.44 11.74
N THR A 167 -7.69 9.43 10.63
CA THR A 167 -7.95 8.51 9.52
C THR A 167 -7.76 7.05 9.96
N HIS A 168 -6.70 6.71 10.70
CA HIS A 168 -6.50 5.34 11.18
C HIS A 168 -7.62 4.88 12.11
N LEU A 169 -8.07 5.74 13.03
CA LEU A 169 -9.19 5.42 13.94
C LEU A 169 -10.48 5.14 13.16
N ILE A 170 -10.79 5.99 12.18
CA ILE A 170 -11.96 5.80 11.31
C ILE A 170 -11.81 4.49 10.55
N THR A 171 -10.66 4.22 9.93
CA THR A 171 -10.43 2.98 9.17
C THR A 171 -10.57 1.73 10.04
N PHE A 172 -9.95 1.69 11.23
CA PHE A 172 -10.10 0.54 12.13
C PHE A 172 -11.54 0.35 12.59
N LEU A 173 -12.29 1.43 12.82
CA LEU A 173 -13.71 1.36 13.16
C LEU A 173 -14.53 0.80 11.98
N LEU A 174 -14.29 1.27 10.75
CA LEU A 174 -14.94 0.74 9.56
C LEU A 174 -14.60 -0.73 9.33
N ILE A 175 -13.36 -1.16 9.59
CA ILE A 175 -12.95 -2.56 9.44
C ILE A 175 -13.66 -3.45 10.46
N LEU A 176 -13.75 -2.99 11.71
CA LEU A 176 -14.53 -3.65 12.77
C LEU A 176 -16.02 -3.75 12.42
N LEU A 177 -16.57 -2.73 11.78
CA LEU A 177 -17.98 -2.70 11.38
C LEU A 177 -18.25 -3.53 10.11
N SER A 178 -17.26 -3.62 9.21
CA SER A 178 -17.35 -4.32 7.93
C SER A 178 -17.03 -5.81 8.01
N THR A 179 -16.34 -6.27 9.05
CA THR A 179 -15.84 -7.66 9.14
C THR A 179 -16.52 -8.40 10.31
N PRO A 180 -17.22 -9.53 10.07
CA PRO A 180 -17.75 -10.35 11.15
C PRO A 180 -16.64 -11.02 11.96
N ARG A 181 -16.87 -11.29 13.26
CA ARG A 181 -15.86 -11.74 14.24
C ARG A 181 -15.03 -12.97 13.82
N GLU A 182 -15.55 -13.83 12.95
CA GLU A 182 -14.95 -15.12 12.56
C GLU A 182 -14.37 -15.14 11.12
N SER A 183 -14.37 -14.02 10.41
CA SER A 183 -14.04 -13.96 8.97
C SER A 183 -12.55 -14.22 8.64
N SER A 184 -11.64 -14.07 9.60
CA SER A 184 -10.20 -14.34 9.37
C SER A 184 -9.79 -15.81 9.59
N LEU A 185 -10.64 -16.61 10.25
CA LEU A 185 -10.28 -17.96 10.69
C LEU A 185 -11.00 -19.06 9.93
N ARG A 186 -12.23 -18.81 9.45
CA ARG A 186 -13.04 -19.79 8.70
C ARG A 186 -13.91 -19.12 7.65
N PRO A 187 -14.15 -19.75 6.48
CA PRO A 187 -15.18 -19.31 5.55
C PRO A 187 -16.52 -19.26 6.28
N THR A 188 -17.10 -18.07 6.41
CA THR A 188 -18.23 -17.83 7.31
C THR A 188 -19.38 -17.19 6.54
N LYS A 189 -20.57 -17.80 6.63
CA LYS A 189 -21.84 -17.33 6.03
C LYS A 189 -22.54 -16.24 6.86
N GLN A 190 -21.93 -15.78 7.94
CA GLN A 190 -22.53 -14.78 8.83
C GLN A 190 -22.48 -13.40 8.15
N PRO A 191 -23.61 -12.66 8.13
CA PRO A 191 -23.64 -11.33 7.55
C PRO A 191 -22.70 -10.38 8.31
N ALA A 192 -22.06 -9.46 7.59
CA ALA A 192 -21.35 -8.35 8.21
C ALA A 192 -22.33 -7.56 9.11
N LEU A 193 -21.81 -7.02 10.22
CA LEU A 193 -22.62 -6.55 11.34
C LEU A 193 -23.55 -5.36 11.00
N LEU A 194 -23.27 -4.61 9.91
CA LEU A 194 -24.12 -3.48 9.49
C LEU A 194 -24.21 -3.24 7.97
N ILE A 195 -23.17 -3.56 7.18
CA ILE A 195 -23.16 -3.29 5.73
C ILE A 195 -23.42 -4.59 4.98
N GLN A 196 -24.67 -4.84 4.61
CA GLN A 196 -25.03 -5.92 3.70
C GLN A 196 -25.00 -5.38 2.26
N PRO A 197 -24.29 -6.02 1.32
CA PRO A 197 -24.45 -5.71 -0.09
C PRO A 197 -25.91 -6.01 -0.46
N LYS A 198 -26.55 -5.06 -1.16
CA LYS A 198 -27.92 -5.21 -1.63
C LYS A 198 -27.92 -6.33 -2.69
N GLN A 199 -28.55 -7.45 -2.40
CA GLN A 199 -28.77 -8.52 -3.37
C GLN A 199 -29.63 -7.94 -4.51
N VAL A 200 -29.09 -7.92 -5.72
CA VAL A 200 -29.81 -7.61 -6.97
C VAL A 200 -29.83 -8.87 -7.81
#